data_AF-A0A4R3K116-F1
#
_entry.id   AF-A0A4R3K116-F1
#
_cell.length_a   1.000
_cell.length_b   1.000
_cell.length_c   1.000
_cell.angle_alpha   90.00
_cell.angle_beta   90.00
_cell.angle_gamma   90.00
#
_symmetry.space_group_name_H-M   'P 1'
#
loop_
_entity.id
_entity.type
_entity.pdbx_description
1 polymer ?
#
loop_
_entity_poly.entity_id
_entity_poly.type
_entity_poly.pdbx_seq_one_letter_code
_entity_poly.pdbx_strand_id
1 'polypeptide(L)' 'MELKRNWYHLFTETVCLILMIGILLYLFLNWGSFPNKIPGHYNAAGVADRPGNKGELLVTPLLDGYCT' A
#
# COMPACT_ATOMS: atom_id res chain seq x y z
N MET A 1 16.31 -8.48 -18.28
CA MET A 1 15.24 -9.01 -19.15
C MET A 1 14.60 -7.80 -19.81
N GLU A 2 14.73 -7.63 -21.13
CA GLU A 2 14.12 -6.49 -21.83
C GLU A 2 12.67 -6.84 -22.14
N LEU A 3 11.73 -6.26 -21.40
CA LEU A 3 10.31 -6.41 -21.67
C LEU A 3 9.91 -5.43 -22.77
N LYS A 4 9.45 -5.95 -23.91
CA LYS A 4 8.92 -5.12 -24.99
C LYS A 4 7.69 -4.37 -24.49
N ARG A 5 7.76 -3.04 -24.45
CA ARG A 5 6.62 -2.19 -24.07
C ARG A 5 5.45 -2.46 -25.01
N ASN A 6 4.38 -2.99 -24.45
CA ASN A 6 3.14 -3.32 -25.13
C ASN A 6 1.97 -2.68 -24.39
N TRP A 7 0.79 -2.69 -24.99
CA TRP A 7 -0.42 -2.11 -24.40
C TRP A 7 -0.78 -2.73 -23.05
N TYR A 8 -0.55 -4.03 -22.85
CA TYR A 8 -0.71 -4.69 -21.55
C TYR A 8 0.18 -4.08 -20.47
N HIS A 9 1.45 -3.80 -20.80
CA HIS A 9 2.39 -3.17 -19.86
C HIS A 9 1.90 -1.78 -19.48
N LEU A 10 1.52 -0.96 -20.46
CA LEU A 10 0.99 0.37 -20.22
C LEU A 10 -0.29 0.33 -19.37
N PHE A 11 -1.18 -0.62 -19.66
CA PHE A 11 -2.40 -0.81 -18.91
C PHE A 11 -2.13 -1.17 -17.45
N THR A 12 -1.31 -2.20 -17.19
CA THR A 12 -1.01 -2.64 -15.83
C THR A 12 -0.29 -1.56 -15.03
N GLU A 13 0.68 -0.87 -15.64
CA GLU A 13 1.42 0.22 -15.02
C GLU A 13 0.49 1.39 -14.64
N THR A 14 -0.41 1.76 -15.56
CA THR A 14 -1.40 2.82 -15.31
C THR A 14 -2.38 2.44 -14.20
N VAL A 15 -2.90 1.20 -14.22
CA VAL A 15 -3.82 0.71 -13.18
C VAL A 15 -3.13 0.68 -11.82
N CYS A 16 -1.89 0.15 -11.74
CA CYS A 16 -1.11 0.14 -10.51
C CYS A 16 -0.89 1.56 -9.96
N LEU A 17 -0.54 2.51 -10.84
CA LEU A 17 -0.31 3.90 -10.44
C LEU A 17 -1.60 4.58 -9.94
N ILE A 18 -2.74 4.34 -10.58
CA ILE A 18 -4.06 4.81 -10.11
C ILE A 18 -4.38 4.25 -8.72
N LEU A 19 -4.17 2.94 -8.51
CA LEU A 19 -4.41 2.30 -7.21
C LEU A 19 -3.49 2.85 -6.13
N MET A 20 -2.21 3.07 -6.44
CA MET A 20 -1.23 3.65 -5.53
C MET A 20 -1.65 5.06 -5.08
N ILE A 21 -2.04 5.91 -6.03
CA ILE A 21 -2.57 7.25 -5.74
C ILE A 21 -3.86 7.15 -4.91
N GLY A 22 -4.75 6.21 -5.25
CA GLY A 22 -5.98 5.97 -4.51
C GLY A 22 -5.74 5.62 -3.03
N ILE A 23 -4.76 4.75 -2.75
CA ILE A 23 -4.36 4.38 -1.38
C ILE A 23 -3.83 5.60 -0.62
N LEU A 24 -2.92 6.37 -1.24
CA LEU A 24 -2.36 7.58 -0.62
C LEU A 24 -3.44 8.62 -0.33
N LEU A 25 -4.36 8.85 -1.27
CA LEU A 25 -5.50 9.75 -1.08
C LEU A 25 -6.42 9.26 0.04
N TYR A 26 -6.74 7.97 0.08
CA TYR A 26 -7.57 7.39 1.13
C TYR A 26 -6.94 7.56 2.51
N LEU A 27 -5.64 7.25 2.65
CA LEU A 27 -4.90 7.43 3.89
C LEU A 27 -4.86 8.90 4.31
N PHE A 28 -4.62 9.83 3.37
CA PHE A 28 -4.59 11.26 3.65
C PHE A 28 -5.95 11.79 4.15
N LEU A 29 -7.03 11.47 3.43
CA LEU A 29 -8.38 11.94 3.77
C LEU A 29 -8.89 11.37 5.10
N ASN A 30 -8.49 10.15 5.44
CA ASN A 30 -8.96 9.45 6.63
C ASN A 30 -7.93 9.40 7.77
N TRP A 31 -6.78 10.08 7.66
CA TRP A 31 -5.67 9.91 8.60
C TRP A 31 -6.05 10.13 10.08
N GLY A 32 -6.97 11.08 10.31
CA GLY A 32 -7.47 11.42 11.63
C GLY A 32 -8.40 10.37 12.26
N SER A 33 -9.02 9.49 11.46
CA SER A 33 -9.94 8.47 11.98
C SER A 33 -9.22 7.20 12.44
N PHE A 34 -7.97 6.98 12.01
CA PHE A 34 -7.21 5.80 12.40
C PHE A 34 -6.69 5.91 13.85
N PRO A 35 -6.87 4.85 14.65
CA PRO A 35 -6.27 4.78 15.98
C PRO A 35 -4.75 4.73 15.89
N ASN A 36 -4.05 5.23 16.92
CA ASN A 36 -2.58 5.23 16.93
C ASN A 36 -1.98 3.81 16.95
N LYS A 37 -2.73 2.81 17.42
CA LYS A 37 -2.36 1.40 17.40
C LYS A 37 -3.29 0.63 16.47
N ILE A 38 -2.72 -0.13 15.55
CA ILE A 38 -3.44 -0.98 14.59
C ILE A 38 -2.86 -2.40 14.62
N PRO A 39 -3.61 -3.44 14.20
CA PRO A 39 -3.03 -4.77 13.99
C PRO A 39 -1.93 -4.71 12.92
N GLY A 40 -0.71 -5.05 13.29
CA GLY A 40 0.45 -5.01 12.39
C GLY A 40 0.92 -6.38 11.91
N HIS A 41 0.44 -7.46 12.53
CA HIS A 41 0.69 -8.84 12.13
C HIS A 41 -0.45 -9.72 12.65
N TYR A 42 -0.77 -10.77 11.89
CA TYR A 42 -1.78 -11.77 12.22
C TYR A 42 -1.13 -13.14 12.22
N ASN A 43 -1.44 -13.96 13.22
CA ASN A 43 -0.98 -15.34 13.27
C ASN A 43 -1.74 -16.25 12.28
N ALA A 44 -1.36 -17.53 12.22
CA ALA A 44 -2.00 -18.51 11.34
C ALA A 44 -3.51 -18.73 11.61
N ALA A 45 -4.00 -18.36 12.81
CA ALA A 45 -5.41 -18.41 13.16
C ALA A 45 -6.16 -17.10 12.81
N GLY A 46 -5.49 -16.12 12.17
CA GLY A 46 -6.06 -14.82 11.83
C GLY A 46 -6.22 -13.88 13.03
N VAL A 47 -5.57 -14.16 14.15
CA VAL A 47 -5.60 -13.32 15.35
C VAL A 47 -4.43 -12.35 15.32
N ALA A 48 -4.71 -11.07 15.56
CA ALA A 48 -3.69 -10.04 15.68
C ALA A 48 -2.76 -10.36 16.87
N ASP A 49 -1.48 -10.61 16.59
CA ASP A 49 -0.47 -10.98 17.59
C ASP A 49 0.61 -9.90 17.78
N ARG A 50 0.66 -8.90 16.88
CA ARG A 50 1.52 -7.71 17.02
C ARG A 50 0.72 -6.41 16.89
N PRO A 51 0.72 -5.54 17.91
CA PRO A 51 0.28 -4.16 17.74
C PRO A 51 1.33 -3.37 16.95
N GLY A 52 0.91 -2.76 15.84
CA GLY A 52 1.68 -1.81 15.04
C GLY A 52 1.21 -0.37 15.24
N ASN A 53 1.98 0.57 14.70
CA ASN A 53 1.63 2.00 14.67
C ASN A 53 0.91 2.36 13.36
N LYS A 54 -0.06 3.28 13.38
CA LYS A 54 -0.71 3.78 12.15
C LYS A 54 0.28 4.35 11.12
N GLY A 55 1.44 4.85 11.55
CA GLY A 55 2.53 5.29 10.67
C GLY A 55 3.06 4.18 9.76
N GLU A 56 2.96 2.92 10.17
CA GLU A 56 3.38 1.76 9.37
C GLU A 56 2.56 1.61 8.09
N LEU A 57 1.34 2.17 8.02
CA LEU A 57 0.49 2.18 6.82
C LEU A 57 1.13 2.92 5.64
N LEU A 58 2.08 3.81 5.90
CA LEU A 58 2.79 4.56 4.85
C LEU A 58 4.01 3.82 4.31
N VAL A 59 4.48 2.75 4.97
CA VAL A 59 5.71 2.04 4.58
C VAL A 59 5.56 1.46 3.18
N THR A 60 4.49 0.71 2.92
CA THR A 60 4.25 0.06 1.63
C THR A 60 4.16 1.05 0.46
N PRO A 61 3.25 2.04 0.46
CA PRO A 61 3.11 2.95 -0.69
C PRO A 61 4.34 3.86 -0.88
N LEU A 62 5.11 4.16 0.17
CA LEU A 62 6.34 4.92 0.03
C LEU A 62 7.47 4.07 -0.53
N LEU A 63 7.66 2.83 -0.05
CA LEU A 63 8.70 1.94 -0.56
C LEU A 63 8.45 1.54 -2.03
N ASP A 64 7.21 1.20 -2.37
CA ASP A 64 6.84 0.83 -3.74
C ASP A 64 7.01 1.99 -4.72
N GLY A 65 6.83 3.23 -4.26
CA GLY A 65 7.05 4.44 -5.06
C GLY A 65 8.50 4.66 -5.51
N TYR A 66 9.47 3.96 -4.93
CA TYR A 66 10.88 4.00 -5.36
C TYR A 66 11.23 2.93 -6.41
N CYS A 67 10.28 2.06 -6.79
CA CYS A 67 10.51 0.91 -7.68
C CYS A 67 9.80 0.98 -9.04
N THR A 68 9.16 2.11 -9.38
CA THR A 68 8.71 2.41 -10.76
C THR A 68 9.88 2.93 -11.60
#